data_AF-A0AAU7NP85-F1
#
_entry.id   AF-A0AAU7NP85-F1
#
_cell.length_a   1.000
_cell.length_b   1.000
_cell.length_c   1.000
_cell.angle_alpha   90.00
_cell.angle_beta   90.00
_cell.angle_gamma   90.00
#
_symmetry.space_group_name_H-M   'P 1'
#
loop_
_entity.id
_entity.type
_entity.pdbx_description
1 polymer ?
#
loop_
_entity_poly.entity_id
_entity_poly.type
_entity_poly.pdbx_seq_one_letter_code
_entity_poly.pdbx_strand_id
1 'polypeptide(L)'
;MDEGLEVPVDCSHIVWVATANELHRIPDPIVSRLAVLEVQQPNARQMRNVLQSIFKNIRRQHSWGHRFSERLADEVVDKIIGSQVDPRLIQRELVRACGRAVLRQEQSNTEHITLQAEDLVIKNSLTGKIRPIGFVH
;
A
#
# COMPACT_ATOMS: atom_id res chain seq x y z
N MET A 1 -32.27 9.78 15.35
CA MET A 1 -32.09 9.21 16.70
C MET A 1 -31.25 7.97 16.50
N ASP A 2 -30.14 7.83 17.22
CA ASP A 2 -29.40 6.56 17.20
C ASP A 2 -30.26 5.50 17.89
N GLU A 3 -30.38 4.30 17.31
CA GLU A 3 -31.16 3.18 17.87
C GLU A 3 -30.48 2.59 19.12
N GLY A 4 -29.17 2.82 19.30
CA GLY A 4 -28.42 2.30 20.44
C GLY A 4 -28.29 3.26 21.63
N LEU A 5 -28.44 4.56 21.40
CA LEU A 5 -28.33 5.61 22.42
C LEU A 5 -29.39 6.68 22.16
N GLU A 6 -30.47 6.70 22.94
CA GLU A 6 -31.58 7.67 22.83
C GLU A 6 -31.21 9.09 23.31
N VAL A 7 -29.94 9.48 23.19
CA VAL A 7 -29.43 10.80 23.58
C VAL A 7 -29.13 11.60 22.32
N PRO A 8 -29.61 12.85 22.19
CA PRO A 8 -29.21 13.71 21.09
C PRO A 8 -27.72 14.00 21.16
N VAL A 9 -27.00 13.74 20.06
CA VAL A 9 -25.58 14.04 19.92
C VAL A 9 -25.41 15.19 18.93
N ASP A 10 -24.68 16.23 19.34
CA ASP A 10 -24.27 17.30 18.45
C ASP A 10 -23.04 16.87 17.62
N CYS A 11 -23.21 16.76 16.31
CA CYS A 11 -22.17 16.39 15.36
C CYS A 11 -21.60 17.61 14.61
N SER A 12 -21.92 18.84 15.02
CA SER A 12 -21.51 20.08 14.34
C SER A 12 -19.99 20.25 14.22
N HIS A 13 -19.21 19.59 15.09
CA HIS A 13 -17.76 19.65 15.11
C HIS A 13 -17.06 18.41 14.50
N ILE A 14 -17.81 17.50 13.87
CA ILE A 14 -17.24 16.31 13.22
C ILE A 14 -16.83 16.64 11.78
N VAL A 15 -15.59 16.28 11.42
CA VAL A 15 -15.12 16.28 10.03
C VAL A 15 -15.28 14.87 9.47
N TRP A 16 -16.09 14.75 8.42
CA TRP A 16 -16.35 13.47 7.74
C TRP A 16 -15.40 13.29 6.56
N VAL A 17 -14.68 12.16 6.53
CA VAL A 17 -13.84 11.74 5.40
C VAL A 17 -14.30 10.39 4.92
N ALA A 18 -14.54 10.26 3.62
CA ALA A 18 -14.95 9.03 2.96
C ALA A 18 -14.11 8.77 1.71
N THR A 19 -13.92 7.51 1.35
CA THR A 19 -13.21 7.09 0.13
C THR A 19 -14.11 6.23 -0.73
N ALA A 20 -14.13 6.46 -2.04
CA ALA A 20 -14.86 5.62 -2.99
C ALA A 20 -14.03 5.36 -4.24
N ASN A 21 -14.10 4.13 -4.75
CA ASN A 21 -13.51 3.77 -6.03
C ASN A 21 -14.40 4.20 -7.20
N GLU A 22 -15.71 4.23 -6.99
CA GLU A 22 -16.73 4.49 -8.00
C GLU A 22 -17.78 5.47 -7.46
N LEU A 23 -17.73 6.72 -7.91
CA LEU A 23 -18.61 7.78 -7.38
C LEU A 23 -20.09 7.52 -7.67
N HIS A 24 -20.40 6.95 -8.85
CA HIS A 24 -21.77 6.69 -9.31
C HIS A 24 -22.55 5.66 -8.47
N ARG A 25 -21.88 4.93 -7.56
CA ARG A 25 -22.53 4.03 -6.61
C ARG A 25 -23.01 4.73 -5.34
N ILE A 26 -22.62 5.99 -5.14
CA ILE A 26 -23.04 6.80 -3.99
C ILE A 26 -24.27 7.61 -4.41
N PRO A 27 -25.36 7.60 -3.62
CA PRO A 27 -26.54 8.41 -3.91
C PRO A 27 -26.21 9.91 -3.98
N ASP A 28 -26.76 10.62 -4.96
CA ASP A 28 -26.59 12.07 -5.16
C ASP A 28 -26.78 12.92 -3.88
N PRO A 29 -27.76 12.63 -3.00
CA PRO A 29 -27.91 13.40 -1.76
C PRO A 29 -26.68 13.35 -0.84
N ILE A 30 -25.93 12.25 -0.83
CA ILE A 30 -24.71 12.16 -0.02
C ILE A 30 -23.58 12.92 -0.73
N VAL A 31 -23.44 12.72 -2.05
CA VAL A 31 -22.41 13.40 -2.85
C VAL A 31 -22.54 14.92 -2.76
N SER A 32 -23.76 15.46 -2.81
CA SER A 32 -24.02 16.90 -2.78
C SER A 32 -23.61 17.58 -1.46
N ARG A 33 -23.30 16.81 -0.41
CA ARG A 33 -22.86 17.29 0.90
C ARG A 33 -21.35 17.17 1.10
N LEU A 34 -20.62 16.58 0.15
CA LEU A 34 -19.19 16.32 0.23
C LEU A 34 -18.43 17.18 -0.79
N ALA A 35 -17.23 17.62 -0.42
CA ALA A 35 -16.23 18.07 -1.39
C ALA A 35 -15.55 16.85 -1.99
N VAL A 36 -15.77 16.59 -3.28
CA VAL A 36 -15.19 15.45 -3.99
C VAL A 36 -13.77 15.79 -4.45
N LEU A 37 -12.80 15.01 -3.99
CA LEU A 37 -11.39 15.12 -4.39
C LEU A 37 -10.99 13.83 -5.11
N GLU A 38 -10.56 13.94 -6.37
CA GLU A 38 -10.05 12.80 -7.13
C GLU A 38 -8.57 12.55 -6.84
N VAL A 39 -8.27 11.37 -6.32
CA VAL A 39 -6.89 10.94 -6.08
C VAL A 39 -6.39 10.17 -7.30
N GLN A 40 -5.57 10.83 -8.10
CA GLN A 40 -4.95 10.24 -9.28
C GLN A 40 -3.79 9.29 -8.88
N GLN A 41 -3.52 8.29 -9.73
CA GLN A 41 -2.35 7.44 -9.54
C GLN A 41 -1.07 8.28 -9.66
N PRO A 42 -0.07 8.08 -8.78
CA PRO A 42 1.16 8.83 -8.83
C PRO A 42 1.94 8.52 -10.11
N ASN A 43 2.53 9.55 -10.72
CA ASN A 43 3.46 9.35 -11.84
C ASN A 43 4.74 8.64 -11.36
N ALA A 44 5.57 8.15 -12.28
CA ALA A 44 6.78 7.40 -11.96
C ALA A 44 7.70 8.13 -10.97
N ARG A 45 7.86 9.47 -11.10
CA ARG A 45 8.70 10.26 -10.18
C ARG A 45 8.10 10.33 -8.78
N GLN A 46 6.79 10.52 -8.67
CA GLN A 46 6.06 10.49 -7.39
C GLN A 46 6.09 9.08 -6.77
N MET A 47 5.98 8.04 -7.60
CA MET A 47 6.03 6.65 -7.15
C MET A 47 7.35 6.31 -6.46
N ARG A 48 8.49 6.87 -6.90
CA ARG A 48 9.78 6.72 -6.19
C ARG A 48 9.67 7.15 -4.73
N ASN A 49 9.04 8.29 -4.46
CA ASN A 49 8.84 8.79 -3.09
C ASN A 49 7.87 7.90 -2.30
N VAL A 50 6.81 7.41 -2.93
CA VAL A 50 5.85 6.47 -2.32
C VAL A 50 6.57 5.19 -1.90
N LEU A 51 7.40 4.61 -2.77
CA LEU A 51 8.14 3.38 -2.50
C LEU A 51 9.14 3.54 -1.34
N GLN A 52 9.87 4.65 -1.31
CA GLN A 52 10.77 4.95 -0.18
C GLN A 52 9.99 5.12 1.13
N SER A 53 8.81 5.76 1.10
CA SER A 53 7.95 5.91 2.28
C SER A 53 7.40 4.56 2.77
N ILE A 54 6.93 3.70 1.86
CA ILE A 54 6.48 2.34 2.17
C ILE A 54 7.61 1.55 2.82
N PHE A 55 8.81 1.55 2.22
CA PHE A 55 9.95 0.81 2.76
C PHE A 55 10.40 1.34 4.12
N LYS A 56 10.43 2.67 4.31
CA LYS A 56 10.69 3.29 5.61
C LYS A 56 9.68 2.83 6.66
N ASN A 57 8.39 2.75 6.32
CA ASN A 57 7.36 2.28 7.23
C ASN A 57 7.53 0.79 7.58
N ILE A 58 7.84 -0.06 6.59
CA ILE A 58 8.18 -1.48 6.83
C ILE A 58 9.34 -1.58 7.81
N ARG A 59 10.46 -0.87 7.57
CA ARG A 59 11.62 -0.89 8.47
C ARG A 59 11.29 -0.46 9.89
N ARG A 60 10.38 0.50 10.08
CA ARG A 60 9.96 0.99 11.40
C ARG A 60 9.01 0.03 12.12
N GLN A 61 8.15 -0.67 11.38
CA GLN A 61 7.14 -1.56 11.95
C GLN A 61 7.69 -2.92 12.37
N HIS A 62 8.90 -3.27 11.93
CA HIS A 62 9.51 -4.56 12.21
C HIS A 62 10.84 -4.42 12.96
N SER A 63 11.03 -5.23 14.00
CA SER A 63 12.26 -5.22 14.82
C SER A 63 13.52 -5.50 13.98
N TRP A 64 13.44 -6.32 12.95
CA TRP A 64 14.56 -6.62 12.03
C TRP A 64 14.87 -5.50 11.03
N GLY A 65 14.02 -4.48 10.91
CA GLY A 65 14.13 -3.43 9.89
C GLY A 65 15.40 -2.58 9.97
N HIS A 66 16.00 -2.47 11.17
CA HIS A 66 17.25 -1.75 11.38
C HIS A 66 18.45 -2.39 10.67
N ARG A 67 18.40 -3.70 10.38
CA ARG A 67 19.46 -4.41 9.65
C ARG A 67 19.51 -4.09 8.15
N PHE A 68 18.49 -3.42 7.63
CA PHE A 68 18.39 -3.07 6.22
C PHE A 68 18.85 -1.65 5.95
N SER A 69 19.45 -1.45 4.77
CA SER A 69 19.78 -0.14 4.19
C SER A 69 18.59 0.82 4.26
N GLU A 70 18.85 2.10 4.50
CA GLU A 70 17.77 3.04 4.81
C GLU A 70 16.83 3.33 3.64
N ARG A 71 17.39 3.21 2.44
CA ARG A 71 16.72 3.48 1.17
C ARG A 71 16.74 2.25 0.30
N LEU A 72 15.68 2.09 -0.49
CA LEU A 72 15.70 1.16 -1.62
C LEU A 72 16.67 1.65 -2.67
N ALA A 73 17.44 0.74 -3.27
CA ALA A 73 18.29 1.03 -4.41
C ALA A 73 17.44 1.36 -5.65
N ASP A 74 17.96 2.21 -6.54
CA ASP A 74 17.21 2.69 -7.72
C ASP A 74 16.76 1.54 -8.63
N GLU A 75 17.58 0.50 -8.79
CA GLU A 75 17.24 -0.69 -9.58
C GLU A 75 16.01 -1.44 -9.04
N VAL A 76 15.86 -1.51 -7.71
CA VAL A 76 14.70 -2.13 -7.04
C VAL A 76 13.46 -1.27 -7.27
N VAL A 77 13.60 0.05 -7.13
CA VAL A 77 12.53 1.03 -7.35
C VAL A 77 12.05 0.99 -8.80
N ASP A 78 12.97 1.01 -9.75
CA ASP A 78 12.66 1.00 -11.18
C ASP A 78 12.01 -0.32 -11.61
N LYS A 79 12.46 -1.46 -11.06
CA LYS A 79 11.81 -2.76 -11.28
C LYS A 79 10.37 -2.76 -10.77
N ILE A 80 10.09 -2.16 -9.61
CA ILE A 80 8.72 -2.07 -9.08
C ILE A 80 7.86 -1.15 -9.95
N ILE A 81 8.37 0.03 -10.33
CA ILE A 81 7.64 0.97 -11.19
C ILE A 81 7.31 0.33 -12.54
N GLY A 82 8.27 -0.38 -13.15
CA GLY A 82 8.08 -1.07 -14.43
C GLY A 82 7.07 -2.22 -14.38
N SER A 83 6.79 -2.76 -13.20
CA SER A 83 5.83 -3.87 -13.02
C SER A 83 4.36 -3.45 -12.96
N GLN A 84 4.07 -2.15 -12.80
CA GLN A 84 2.71 -1.60 -12.70
C GLN A 84 1.81 -2.29 -11.64
N VAL A 85 2.41 -2.79 -10.56
CA VAL A 85 1.68 -3.49 -9.49
C VAL A 85 1.08 -2.52 -8.48
N ASP A 86 -0.09 -2.88 -7.93
CA ASP A 86 -0.79 -2.10 -6.92
C ASP A 86 0.06 -1.90 -5.64
N PRO A 87 0.06 -0.68 -5.02
CA PRO A 87 0.82 -0.38 -3.81
C PRO A 87 0.66 -1.38 -2.66
N ARG A 88 -0.53 -1.95 -2.46
CA ARG A 88 -0.78 -2.93 -1.40
C ARG A 88 -0.03 -4.24 -1.65
N LEU A 89 0.04 -4.66 -2.91
CA LEU A 89 0.81 -5.83 -3.32
C LEU A 89 2.32 -5.56 -3.20
N ILE A 90 2.76 -4.34 -3.51
CA ILE A 90 4.15 -3.92 -3.36
C ILE A 90 4.60 -4.03 -1.90
N GLN A 91 3.83 -3.51 -0.93
CA GLN A 91 4.21 -3.58 0.48
C GLN A 91 4.41 -5.04 0.93
N ARG A 92 3.48 -5.93 0.58
CA ARG A 92 3.58 -7.36 0.89
C ARG A 92 4.80 -7.99 0.23
N GLU A 93 5.09 -7.62 -1.01
CA GLU A 93 6.22 -8.16 -1.75
C GLU A 93 7.57 -7.66 -1.22
N LEU A 94 7.66 -6.41 -0.77
CA LEU A 94 8.85 -5.85 -0.12
C LEU A 94 9.18 -6.61 1.17
N VAL A 95 8.18 -6.94 2.00
CA VAL A 95 8.41 -7.76 3.21
C VAL A 95 8.96 -9.14 2.85
N ARG A 96 8.43 -9.78 1.80
CA ARG A 96 8.95 -11.06 1.30
C ARG A 96 10.36 -10.94 0.72
N ALA A 97 10.64 -9.84 0.02
CA ALA A 97 11.96 -9.55 -0.52
C ALA A 97 13.00 -9.36 0.58
N CYS A 98 12.65 -8.72 1.70
CA CYS A 98 13.50 -8.69 2.89
C CYS A 98 13.88 -10.10 3.36
N GLY A 99 12.92 -11.02 3.45
CA GLY A 99 13.19 -12.41 3.83
C GLY A 99 14.16 -13.12 2.89
N ARG A 100 13.99 -12.93 1.57
CA ARG A 100 14.91 -13.49 0.57
C ARG A 100 16.30 -12.86 0.63
N ALA A 101 16.38 -11.56 0.85
CA ALA A 101 17.64 -10.85 1.00
C ALA A 101 18.44 -11.34 2.21
N VAL A 102 17.76 -11.68 3.33
CA VAL A 102 18.40 -12.30 4.50
C VAL A 102 18.97 -13.68 4.14
N LEU A 103 18.17 -14.56 3.52
CA LEU A 103 18.62 -15.90 3.12
C LEU A 103 19.78 -15.86 2.12
N ARG A 104 19.80 -14.86 1.24
CA ARG A 104 20.91 -14.61 0.32
C ARG A 104 22.17 -14.16 1.06
N GLN A 105 22.04 -13.30 2.07
CA GLN A 105 23.16 -12.82 2.86
C GLN A 105 23.67 -13.81 3.92
N GLU A 106 22.95 -14.85 4.31
CA GLU A 106 23.51 -15.88 5.21
C GLU A 106 24.81 -16.52 4.67
N GLN A 107 25.07 -16.40 3.36
CA GLN A 107 26.31 -16.86 2.71
C GLN A 107 27.46 -15.84 2.77
N SER A 108 27.22 -14.61 3.24
CA SER A 108 28.17 -13.50 3.25
C SER A 108 28.02 -12.66 4.53
N ASN A 109 29.05 -12.63 5.38
CA ASN A 109 29.04 -12.02 6.71
C ASN A 109 28.96 -10.46 6.68
N THR A 110 27.85 -9.91 6.21
CA THR A 110 27.62 -8.46 6.06
C THR A 110 26.70 -7.96 7.16
N GLU A 111 27.10 -6.87 7.82
CA GLU A 111 26.33 -6.24 8.90
C GLU A 111 25.03 -5.57 8.40
N HIS A 112 25.00 -5.16 7.11
CA HIS A 112 23.89 -4.40 6.53
C HIS A 112 23.33 -5.07 5.26
N ILE A 113 22.02 -5.34 5.28
CA ILE A 113 21.31 -5.98 4.17
C ILE A 113 20.80 -4.92 3.20
N THR A 114 21.19 -5.03 1.93
CA THR A 114 20.63 -4.22 0.84
C THR A 114 19.73 -5.10 -0.02
N LEU A 115 18.48 -4.68 -0.20
CA LEU A 115 17.57 -5.29 -1.16
C LEU A 115 18.13 -5.12 -2.57
N GLN A 116 18.11 -6.20 -3.34
CA GLN A 116 18.49 -6.23 -4.74
C GLN A 116 17.28 -6.56 -5.61
N ALA A 117 17.36 -6.25 -6.90
CA ALA A 117 16.27 -6.49 -7.83
C ALA A 117 15.87 -7.97 -7.87
N GLU A 118 16.82 -8.89 -7.72
CA GLU A 118 16.56 -10.34 -7.68
C GLU A 118 15.74 -10.80 -6.47
N ASP A 119 15.75 -10.05 -5.37
CA ASP A 119 14.95 -10.35 -4.19
C ASP A 119 13.44 -10.10 -4.45
N LEU A 120 13.07 -9.42 -5.53
CA LEU A 120 11.69 -9.13 -5.91
C LEU A 120 11.12 -10.17 -6.87
N VAL A 121 10.01 -10.80 -6.49
CA VAL A 121 9.23 -11.72 -7.33
C VAL A 121 7.88 -11.09 -7.61
N ILE A 122 7.86 -10.20 -8.61
CA ILE A 122 6.65 -9.49 -8.99
C ILE A 122 5.89 -10.30 -10.04
N LYS A 123 4.75 -10.87 -9.64
CA LYS A 123 3.82 -11.51 -10.57
C LYS A 123 2.87 -10.44 -11.12
N ASN A 124 2.89 -10.21 -12.43
CA ASN A 124 1.93 -9.31 -13.08
C ASN A 124 0.50 -9.80 -12.76
N SER A 125 -0.32 -8.93 -12.16
CA SER A 125 -1.72 -9.23 -11.84
C SER A 125 -2.62 -9.28 -13.08
N LEU A 126 -2.08 -9.10 -14.29
CA LEU A 126 -2.86 -9.05 -15.53
C LEU A 126 -3.42 -10.42 -15.98
N THR A 127 -3.16 -11.51 -15.26
CA THR A 127 -3.72 -12.85 -15.58
C THR A 127 -4.47 -13.52 -14.42
N GLY A 128 -4.99 -12.75 -13.47
CA GLY A 128 -5.86 -13.28 -12.41
C GLY A 128 -7.33 -13.02 -12.73
N LYS A 129 -8.06 -14.03 -13.24
CA LYS A 129 -9.53 -14.01 -13.31
C LYS A 129 -10.09 -13.51 -11.96
N ILE A 130 -10.84 -12.41 -12.00
CA ILE A 130 -11.65 -11.93 -10.87
C ILE A 130 -12.59 -13.08 -10.50
N ARG A 131 -12.33 -13.75 -9.37
CA ARG A 131 -13.32 -14.65 -8.79
C ARG A 131 -14.34 -13.77 -8.06
N PRO A 132 -15.61 -13.75 -8.48
CA PRO A 132 -16.62 -12.99 -7.75
C PRO A 132 -16.73 -13.55 -6.34
N ILE A 133 -16.75 -12.65 -5.35
CA ILE A 133 -17.08 -12.96 -3.97
C ILE A 133 -18.56 -13.36 -3.97
N GLY A 134 -18.82 -14.67 -3.96
CA GLY A 134 -20.15 -15.19 -3.73
C GLY A 134 -20.47 -15.08 -2.25
N PHE A 135 -21.44 -14.23 -1.92
CA PHE A 135 -22.15 -14.36 -0.64
C PHE A 135 -23.16 -15.50 -0.81
N VAL A 136 -23.00 -16.54 0.01
CA VAL A 136 -23.97 -17.63 0.14
C VAL A 136 -25.19 -17.06 0.86
N HIS A 137 -26.36 -17.20 0.24
CA HIS A 137 -27.66 -16.97 0.88
C HIS A 137 -28.07 -18.22 1.67
#